data_AF-A0A932TSC1-F1
#
_entry.id   AF-A0A932TSC1-F1
#
_cell.length_a   1.000
_cell.length_b   1.000
_cell.length_c   1.000
_cell.angle_alpha   90.00
_cell.angle_beta   90.00
_cell.angle_gamma   90.00
#
_symmetry.space_group_name_H-M   'P 1'
#
loop_
_entity.id
_entity.type
_entity.pdbx_description
1 polymer ?
#
loop_
_entity_poly.entity_id
_entity_poly.type
_entity_poly.pdbx_seq_one_letter_code
_entity_poly.pdbx_strand_id
1 'polypeptide(L)'
;SGYYRGVSAPFIPTTARILAAADFFHTKVEPRPHRPALTPEAAAESTRREVQAGRLDRDAAIAVLSAAGQPGHPRLAGLPAGLTDREVEVLRLMARGCSNREIAQALYLSPKTVGHHIQHIYDKIGVSTRVAATLFAMRHDLLSDLIT
;
A
#
# COMPACT_ATOMS: atom_id res chain seq x y z
N SER A 1 18.89 25.93 -12.07
CA SER A 1 18.04 24.95 -12.76
C SER A 1 16.73 24.84 -11.99
N GLY A 2 15.69 25.47 -12.53
CA GLY A 2 14.43 25.71 -11.82
C GLY A 2 13.45 24.57 -11.98
N TYR A 3 13.27 23.79 -10.93
CA TYR A 3 11.96 23.25 -10.57
C TYR A 3 11.71 23.67 -9.12
N TYR A 4 11.20 24.90 -8.97
CA TYR A 4 10.79 25.43 -7.68
C TYR A 4 9.45 24.78 -7.33
N ARG A 5 9.40 24.11 -6.17
CA ARG A 5 8.25 23.41 -5.56
C ARG A 5 8.09 21.97 -6.06
N GLY A 6 8.74 21.04 -5.34
CA GLY A 6 8.48 19.61 -5.45
C GLY A 6 6.99 19.34 -5.30
N VAL A 7 6.37 18.90 -6.39
CA VAL A 7 4.94 18.58 -6.42
C VAL A 7 4.76 17.25 -5.69
N SER A 8 3.99 17.27 -4.61
CA SER A 8 3.61 16.04 -3.90
C SER A 8 2.58 15.24 -4.72
N ALA A 9 2.59 13.92 -4.58
CA ALA A 9 1.77 12.96 -5.34
C ALA A 9 0.27 13.33 -5.54
N PRO A 10 -0.45 13.99 -4.60
CA PRO A 10 -1.85 14.33 -4.79
C PRO A 10 -2.12 15.37 -5.89
N PHE A 11 -1.10 16.15 -6.29
CA PHE A 11 -1.23 17.21 -7.30
C PHE A 11 -0.72 16.78 -8.68
N ILE A 12 -0.26 15.53 -8.82
CA ILE A 12 0.21 14.96 -10.08
C ILE A 12 -0.91 14.09 -10.67
N PRO A 13 -1.41 14.40 -11.88
CA PRO A 13 -2.41 13.56 -12.53
C PRO A 13 -1.99 12.10 -12.59
N THR A 14 -2.93 11.17 -12.41
CA THR A 14 -2.65 9.72 -12.42
C THR A 14 -1.89 9.28 -13.67
N THR A 15 -2.22 9.84 -14.84
CA THR A 15 -1.50 9.59 -16.10
C THR A 15 -0.03 9.99 -16.03
N ALA A 16 0.30 11.12 -15.40
CA ALA A 16 1.68 11.57 -15.22
C ALA A 16 2.44 10.69 -14.22
N ARG A 17 1.77 10.20 -13.17
CA ARG A 17 2.37 9.24 -12.21
C ARG A 17 2.68 7.90 -12.89
N ILE A 18 1.77 7.40 -13.72
CA ILE A 18 1.98 6.19 -14.54
C ILE A 18 3.11 6.40 -15.54
N LEU A 19 3.13 7.53 -16.24
CA LEU A 19 4.18 7.84 -17.20
C LEU A 19 5.56 7.90 -16.53
N ALA A 20 5.67 8.53 -15.35
CA ALA A 20 6.92 8.58 -14.61
C ALA A 20 7.42 7.19 -14.18
N ALA A 21 6.52 6.33 -13.71
CA ALA A 21 6.88 4.94 -13.36
C ALA A 21 7.28 4.12 -14.60
N ALA A 22 6.57 4.29 -15.71
CA ALA A 22 6.84 3.61 -16.98
C ALA A 22 8.19 4.04 -17.57
N ASP A 23 8.45 5.34 -17.63
CA ASP A 23 9.71 5.90 -18.12
C ASP A 23 10.89 5.44 -17.27
N PHE A 24 10.75 5.46 -15.94
CA PHE A 24 11.78 4.96 -15.04
C PHE A 24 12.11 3.49 -15.30
N PHE A 25 11.09 2.62 -15.36
CA PHE A 25 11.28 1.18 -15.62
C PHE A 25 11.89 0.95 -17.01
N HIS A 26 11.35 1.58 -18.04
CA HIS A 26 11.82 1.45 -19.42
C HIS A 26 13.29 1.86 -19.56
N THR A 27 13.66 3.00 -18.96
CA THR A 27 15.04 3.49 -18.91
C THR A 27 16.02 2.50 -18.27
N LYS A 28 15.56 1.59 -17.40
CA LYS A 28 16.44 0.57 -16.80
C LYS A 28 16.68 -0.62 -17.72
N VAL A 29 15.69 -1.04 -18.49
CA VAL A 29 15.78 -2.20 -19.38
C VAL A 29 16.31 -1.84 -20.77
N GLU A 30 16.37 -0.55 -21.09
CA GLU A 30 16.93 -0.05 -22.34
C GLU A 30 18.48 -0.06 -22.31
N PRO A 31 19.14 -0.63 -23.32
CA PRO A 31 20.60 -0.52 -23.46
C PRO A 31 20.98 0.92 -23.82
N ARG A 32 21.96 1.50 -23.11
CA ARG A 32 22.46 2.86 -23.39
C ARG A 32 23.98 2.89 -23.51
N PRO A 33 24.56 3.88 -24.21
CA PRO A 33 26.00 4.08 -24.20
C PRO A 33 26.50 4.18 -22.75
N HIS A 34 27.42 3.29 -22.37
CA HIS A 34 28.02 3.18 -21.02
C HIS A 34 27.12 2.69 -19.88
N ARG A 35 25.94 2.15 -20.19
CA ARG A 35 25.09 1.48 -19.20
C ARG A 35 24.43 0.24 -19.82
N PRO A 36 24.84 -0.98 -19.45
CA PRO A 36 24.13 -2.17 -19.89
C PRO A 36 22.69 -2.16 -19.35
N ALA A 37 21.77 -2.69 -20.14
CA ALA A 37 20.39 -2.90 -19.71
C ALA A 37 20.36 -3.76 -18.45
N LEU A 38 19.54 -3.38 -17.48
CA LEU A 38 19.18 -4.26 -16.38
C LEU A 38 18.27 -5.37 -16.91
N THR A 39 18.33 -6.54 -16.27
CA THR A 39 17.28 -7.54 -16.46
C THR A 39 15.93 -6.96 -16.03
N PRO A 40 14.80 -7.41 -16.61
CA PRO A 40 13.48 -6.95 -16.20
C PRO A 40 13.23 -7.08 -14.69
N GLU A 41 13.76 -8.13 -14.06
CA GLU A 41 13.69 -8.35 -12.62
C GLU A 41 14.48 -7.31 -11.82
N ALA A 42 15.72 -7.01 -12.23
CA ALA A 42 16.55 -5.99 -11.58
C ALA A 42 16.00 -4.57 -11.79
N ALA A 43 15.38 -4.31 -12.94
CA ALA A 43 14.65 -3.07 -13.20
C ALA A 43 13.40 -2.94 -12.31
N ALA A 44 12.66 -4.04 -12.11
CA ALA A 44 11.53 -4.07 -11.19
C ALA A 44 11.96 -3.76 -9.76
N GLU A 45 13.06 -4.36 -9.30
CA GLU A 45 13.60 -4.10 -7.97
C GLU A 45 14.08 -2.64 -7.80
N SER A 46 14.75 -2.09 -8.82
CA SER A 46 15.10 -0.66 -8.81
C SER A 46 13.85 0.23 -8.71
N THR A 47 12.75 -0.14 -9.38
CA THR A 47 11.50 0.63 -9.34
C THR A 47 10.87 0.57 -7.95
N ARG A 48 10.88 -0.59 -7.29
CA ARG A 48 10.40 -0.75 -5.90
C ARG A 48 11.19 0.09 -4.90
N ARG A 49 12.51 0.21 -5.06
CA ARG A 49 13.35 1.06 -4.21
C ARG A 49 12.99 2.54 -4.30
N GLU A 50 12.61 3.02 -5.49
CA GLU A 50 12.14 4.40 -5.67
C GLU A 50 10.78 4.65 -5.01
N VAL A 51 9.88 3.67 -5.06
CA VAL A 51 8.59 3.72 -4.34
C VAL A 51 8.83 3.75 -2.82
N GLN A 52 9.74 2.93 -2.29
CA GLN A 52 10.12 2.97 -0.87
C GLN A 52 10.70 4.31 -0.46
N ALA A 53 11.49 4.93 -1.33
CA ALA A 53 12.08 6.24 -1.09
C ALA A 53 11.10 7.41 -1.33
N GLY A 54 9.83 7.13 -1.66
CA GLY A 54 8.80 8.14 -1.90
C GLY A 54 8.99 8.95 -3.19
N ARG A 55 9.84 8.49 -4.11
CA ARG A 55 10.15 9.17 -5.37
C ARG A 55 9.24 8.75 -6.53
N LEU A 56 8.62 7.58 -6.43
CA LEU A 56 7.60 7.11 -7.37
C LEU A 56 6.28 6.81 -6.63
N ASP A 57 5.19 7.05 -7.34
CA ASP A 57 3.86 6.66 -6.88
C ASP A 57 3.71 5.14 -6.89
N ARG A 58 3.09 4.62 -5.84
CA ARG A 58 2.97 3.19 -5.58
C ARG A 58 2.04 2.49 -6.56
N ASP A 59 0.84 3.02 -6.74
CA ASP A 59 -0.21 2.37 -7.54
C ASP A 59 0.18 2.40 -9.02
N ALA A 60 0.76 3.52 -9.45
CA ALA A 60 1.36 3.66 -10.77
C ALA A 60 2.49 2.64 -11.02
N ALA A 61 3.41 2.47 -10.07
CA ALA A 61 4.50 1.50 -10.19
C ALA A 61 3.99 0.06 -10.26
N ILE A 62 2.98 -0.30 -9.45
CA ILE A 62 2.37 -1.63 -9.50
C ILE A 62 1.76 -1.88 -10.89
N ALA A 63 0.98 -0.94 -11.41
CA ALA A 63 0.36 -1.06 -12.73
C ALA A 63 1.39 -1.28 -13.85
N VAL A 64 2.50 -0.52 -13.82
CA VAL A 64 3.59 -0.64 -14.80
C VAL A 64 4.30 -1.99 -14.69
N LEU A 65 4.64 -2.44 -13.48
CA LEU A 65 5.33 -3.72 -13.27
C LEU A 65 4.46 -4.90 -13.72
N SER A 66 3.17 -4.86 -13.39
CA SER A 66 2.19 -5.86 -13.86
C SER A 66 2.08 -5.87 -15.39
N ALA A 67 2.01 -4.70 -16.03
CA ALA A 67 1.99 -4.59 -17.50
C ALA A 67 3.29 -5.10 -18.15
N ALA A 68 4.43 -4.97 -17.47
CA ALA A 68 5.73 -5.45 -17.92
C ALA A 68 5.96 -6.97 -17.67
N GLY A 69 4.92 -7.71 -17.25
CA GLY A 69 5.02 -9.13 -16.92
C GLY A 69 5.91 -9.42 -15.72
N GLN A 70 6.27 -8.39 -14.94
CA GLN A 70 7.00 -8.55 -13.70
C GLN A 70 6.00 -8.86 -12.59
N PRO A 71 6.37 -9.71 -11.62
CA PRO A 71 5.55 -9.88 -10.45
C PRO A 71 5.36 -8.50 -9.81
N GLY A 72 4.13 -8.00 -9.84
CA GLY A 72 3.70 -6.80 -9.13
C GLY A 72 3.67 -7.03 -7.61
N HIS A 73 4.54 -7.91 -7.09
CA HIS A 73 4.35 -8.55 -5.81
C HIS A 73 4.20 -7.52 -4.68
N PRO A 74 3.10 -7.61 -3.91
CA PRO A 74 2.78 -6.72 -2.81
C PRO A 74 3.57 -7.17 -1.58
N ARG A 75 4.82 -6.73 -1.46
CA ARG A 75 5.43 -6.58 -0.12
C ARG A 75 5.63 -5.12 0.26
N LEU A 76 5.23 -4.21 -0.63
CA LEU A 76 5.30 -2.77 -0.47
C LEU A 76 4.01 -2.09 -0.95
N ALA A 77 2.91 -2.84 -1.10
CA ALA A 77 1.58 -2.28 -0.98
C ALA A 77 1.25 -2.27 0.51
N GLY A 78 1.82 -1.31 1.24
CA GLY A 78 1.36 -0.99 2.59
C GLY A 78 -0.16 -0.95 2.59
N LEU A 79 -0.74 -1.57 3.62
CA LEU A 79 -2.18 -1.80 3.71
C LEU A 79 -2.93 -0.47 3.52
N PRO A 80 -4.18 -0.50 3.02
CA PRO A 80 -5.00 0.69 2.81
C PRO A 80 -4.89 1.67 3.98
N ALA A 81 -4.74 2.96 3.67
CA ALA A 81 -4.55 4.02 4.66
C ALA A 81 -3.30 3.91 5.56
N GLY A 82 -2.28 3.13 5.16
CA GLY A 82 -1.07 2.96 5.97
C GLY A 82 -1.31 2.13 7.23
N LEU A 83 -2.31 1.25 7.20
CA LEU A 83 -2.53 0.28 8.26
C LEU A 83 -1.32 -0.66 8.38
N THR A 84 -1.07 -1.10 9.60
CA THR A 84 -0.13 -2.19 9.90
C THR A 84 -0.85 -3.53 9.84
N ASP A 85 -0.09 -4.62 9.70
CA ASP A 85 -0.65 -5.98 9.68
C ASP A 85 -1.53 -6.23 10.92
N ARG A 86 -1.04 -5.78 12.08
CA ARG A 86 -1.74 -5.92 13.34
C ARG A 86 -3.05 -5.13 13.41
N GLU A 87 -3.08 -3.93 12.84
CA GLU A 87 -4.30 -3.14 12.75
C GLU A 87 -5.32 -3.78 11.81
N VAL A 88 -4.86 -4.44 10.74
CA VAL A 88 -5.76 -5.17 9.83
C VAL A 88 -6.34 -6.42 10.49
N GLU A 89 -5.58 -7.15 11.30
CA GLU A 89 -6.11 -8.26 12.09
C GLU A 89 -7.22 -7.80 13.06
N VAL A 90 -6.99 -6.69 13.76
CA VAL A 90 -8.00 -6.07 14.65
C VAL A 90 -9.23 -5.65 13.85
N LEU A 91 -9.03 -4.98 12.71
CA LEU A 91 -10.11 -4.51 11.83
C LEU A 91 -10.95 -5.67 11.27
N ARG A 92 -10.33 -6.78 10.89
CA ARG A 92 -11.00 -8.00 10.41
C ARG A 92 -11.89 -8.62 11.48
N LEU A 93 -11.35 -8.83 12.68
CA LEU A 93 -12.15 -9.37 13.80
C LEU A 93 -13.26 -8.40 14.21
N MET A 94 -12.98 -7.09 14.17
CA MET A 94 -13.99 -6.07 14.40
C MET A 94 -15.13 -6.15 13.38
N ALA A 95 -14.81 -6.33 12.09
CA ALA A 95 -15.76 -6.51 10.99
C ALA A 95 -16.57 -7.82 11.10
N ARG A 96 -16.02 -8.86 11.73
CA ARG A 96 -16.74 -10.11 12.07
C ARG A 96 -17.72 -9.95 13.23
N GLY A 97 -17.79 -8.77 13.85
CA GLY A 97 -18.68 -8.51 14.99
C GLY A 97 -18.07 -8.83 16.37
N CYS A 98 -16.80 -9.25 16.45
CA CYS A 98 -16.15 -9.57 17.72
C CYS A 98 -16.03 -8.32 18.62
N SER A 99 -16.48 -8.43 19.87
CA SER A 99 -16.26 -7.43 20.91
C SER A 99 -14.77 -7.21 21.20
N ASN A 100 -14.40 -6.08 21.82
CA ASN A 100 -13.01 -5.79 22.16
C ASN A 100 -12.38 -6.86 23.07
N ARG A 101 -13.19 -7.56 23.89
CA ARG A 101 -12.73 -8.69 24.71
C ARG A 101 -12.42 -9.93 23.87
N GLU A 102 -13.28 -10.27 22.91
CA GLU A 102 -13.06 -11.40 22.01
C GLU A 102 -11.86 -11.15 21.10
N ILE A 103 -11.70 -9.94 20.59
CA ILE A 103 -10.51 -9.54 19.82
C ILE A 103 -9.25 -9.66 20.67
N ALA A 104 -9.30 -9.17 21.92
CA ALA A 104 -8.19 -9.26 22.86
C ALA A 104 -7.79 -10.71 23.12
N GLN A 105 -8.76 -11.60 23.30
CA GLN A 105 -8.51 -13.03 23.50
C GLN A 105 -7.93 -13.69 22.24
N ALA A 106 -8.53 -13.44 21.07
CA ALA A 106 -8.09 -14.01 19.79
C ALA A 106 -6.66 -13.59 19.42
N LEU A 107 -6.26 -12.38 19.83
CA LEU A 107 -4.98 -11.79 19.49
C LEU A 107 -3.96 -11.82 20.64
N TYR A 108 -4.29 -12.41 21.79
CA TYR A 108 -3.44 -12.42 23.00
C TYR A 108 -3.01 -11.02 23.47
N LEU A 109 -3.97 -10.08 23.49
CA LEU A 109 -3.78 -8.69 23.92
C LEU A 109 -4.65 -8.35 25.13
N SER A 110 -4.41 -7.18 25.73
CA SER A 110 -5.36 -6.60 26.68
C SER A 110 -6.51 -5.88 25.94
N PRO A 111 -7.74 -5.83 26.49
CA PRO A 111 -8.83 -5.05 25.91
C PRO A 111 -8.49 -3.55 25.75
N LYS A 112 -7.63 -3.01 26.62
CA LYS A 112 -7.12 -1.63 26.52
C LYS A 112 -6.25 -1.45 25.29
N THR A 113 -5.34 -2.39 25.01
CA THR A 113 -4.48 -2.38 23.82
C THR A 113 -5.30 -2.47 22.53
N VAL A 114 -6.34 -3.31 22.51
CA VAL A 114 -7.28 -3.38 21.39
C VAL A 114 -7.99 -2.04 21.19
N GLY A 115 -8.43 -1.38 22.27
CA GLY A 115 -9.01 -0.04 22.20
C GLY A 115 -8.08 0.98 21.55
N HIS A 116 -6.79 0.98 21.90
CA HIS A 116 -5.80 1.84 21.24
C HIS A 116 -5.65 1.51 19.76
N HIS A 117 -5.57 0.23 19.37
CA HIS A 117 -5.51 -0.15 17.96
C HIS A 117 -6.74 0.33 17.19
N ILE A 118 -7.94 0.20 17.75
CA ILE A 118 -9.18 0.69 17.11
C ILE A 118 -9.14 2.20 16.91
N GLN A 119 -8.67 2.97 17.90
CA GLN A 119 -8.54 4.42 17.75
C GLN A 119 -7.55 4.78 16.63
N HIS A 120 -6.39 4.12 16.60
CA HIS A 120 -5.40 4.36 15.54
C HIS A 120 -5.92 3.97 14.15
N ILE A 121 -6.71 2.90 14.06
CA ILE A 121 -7.39 2.49 12.82
C ILE A 121 -8.35 3.59 12.37
N TYR A 122 -9.20 4.09 13.27
CA TYR A 122 -10.15 5.17 13.01
C TYR A 122 -9.46 6.42 12.49
N ASP A 123 -8.38 6.84 13.14
CA ASP A 123 -7.60 8.01 12.75
C ASP A 123 -6.97 7.82 11.36
N LYS A 124 -6.45 6.63 11.07
CA LYS A 124 -5.83 6.31 9.77
C LYS A 124 -6.84 6.28 8.63
N ILE A 125 -8.01 5.67 8.83
CA ILE A 125 -9.02 5.50 7.78
C ILE A 125 -10.02 6.68 7.71
N GLY A 126 -9.91 7.66 8.62
CA GLY A 126 -10.72 8.87 8.63
C GLY A 126 -12.19 8.64 9.01
N VAL A 127 -12.46 7.67 9.90
CA VAL A 127 -13.82 7.36 10.38
C VAL A 127 -13.88 7.37 11.90
N SER A 128 -15.08 7.47 12.46
CA SER A 128 -15.29 7.51 13.91
C SER A 128 -16.24 6.42 14.42
N THR A 129 -16.77 5.59 13.52
CA THR A 129 -17.75 4.55 13.88
C THR A 129 -17.29 3.18 13.45
N ARG A 130 -17.67 2.19 14.25
CA ARG A 130 -17.39 0.77 13.98
C ARG A 130 -17.97 0.32 12.64
N VAL A 131 -19.20 0.75 12.35
CA VAL A 131 -19.90 0.46 11.09
C VAL A 131 -19.12 1.01 9.90
N ALA A 132 -18.66 2.28 9.98
CA ALA A 132 -17.87 2.88 8.91
C ALA A 132 -16.52 2.17 8.71
N ALA A 133 -15.86 1.73 9.79
CA ALA A 133 -14.63 0.94 9.69
C ALA A 133 -14.86 -0.44 9.07
N THR A 134 -15.96 -1.12 9.39
CA THR A 134 -16.34 -2.38 8.73
C THR A 134 -16.59 -2.19 7.24
N LEU A 135 -17.31 -1.14 6.84
CA LEU A 135 -17.54 -0.81 5.43
C LEU A 135 -16.23 -0.50 4.69
N PHE A 136 -15.28 0.17 5.36
CA PHE A 136 -13.94 0.38 4.82
C PHE A 136 -13.24 -0.97 4.56
N ALA A 137 -13.24 -1.88 5.53
CA ALA A 137 -12.63 -3.20 5.36
C ALA A 137 -13.20 -3.98 4.17
N MET A 138 -14.53 -3.93 3.99
CA MET A 138 -15.21 -4.54 2.83
C MET A 138 -14.80 -3.90 1.50
N ARG A 139 -14.80 -2.56 1.42
CA ARG A 139 -14.48 -1.82 0.19
C ARG A 139 -13.05 -2.07 -0.29
N HIS A 140 -12.14 -2.29 0.66
CA HIS A 140 -10.73 -2.52 0.38
C HIS A 140 -10.34 -4.01 0.34
N ASP A 141 -11.33 -4.91 0.27
CA ASP A 141 -11.15 -6.36 0.19
C ASP A 141 -10.24 -6.93 1.30
N LEU A 142 -10.25 -6.29 2.47
CA LEU A 142 -9.46 -6.71 3.62
C LEU A 142 -10.04 -7.92 4.34
N LEU A 143 -11.16 -8.44 3.85
CA LEU A 143 -11.90 -9.55 4.43
C LEU A 143 -11.57 -10.91 3.78
N SER A 144 -10.65 -10.95 2.82
CA SER A 144 -10.37 -12.07 1.90
C SER A 144 -10.03 -13.45 2.52
N ASP A 145 -9.72 -13.54 3.83
CA ASP A 145 -9.64 -14.82 4.56
C ASP A 145 -11.02 -15.33 5.04
N LEU A 146 -12.10 -15.05 4.29
CA LEU A 146 -13.49 -15.39 4.68
C LEU A 146 -14.05 -16.65 4.04
N ILE A 147 -13.27 -17.37 3.22
CA ILE A 147 -13.66 -18.66 2.65
C ILE A 147 -12.42 -19.57 2.58
N THR A 148 -12.12 -20.29 3.66
CA THR A 148 -11.50 -21.63 3.65
C THR A 148 -11.89 -22.32 4.95
#